data_AF-A0A2H4DQ11-F1
#
_entry.id   AF-A0A2H4DQ11-F1
#
_cell.length_a   1.000
_cell.length_b   1.000
_cell.length_c   1.000
_cell.angle_alpha   90.00
_cell.angle_beta   90.00
_cell.angle_gamma   90.00
#
_symmetry.space_group_name_H-M   'P 1'
#
loop_
_entity.id
_entity.type
_entity.pdbx_description
1 polymer ?
#
loop_
_entity_poly.entity_id
_entity_poly.type
_entity_poly.pdbx_seq_one_letter_code
_entity_poly.pdbx_strand_id
1 'polypeptide(L)' 'KMLFVEVIDTAGQEEYATLRDQWVREGQGFILVYSIASRSTFDRLEVFRQSMRRVKRGDPIFMLVGNKCESTYE' A
#
# COMPACT_ATOMS: atom_id res chain seq x y z
N LYS A 1 20.76 16.48 8.28
CA LYS A 1 20.96 15.65 7.07
C LYS A 1 19.65 15.67 6.30
N MET A 2 19.64 16.08 5.04
CA MET A 2 18.40 16.17 4.25
C MET A 2 18.09 14.80 3.64
N LEU A 3 16.82 14.39 3.67
CA LEU A 3 16.34 13.14 3.09
C LEU A 3 15.23 13.47 2.10
N PHE A 4 15.25 12.83 0.95
CA PHE A 4 14.21 12.91 -0.07
C PHE A 4 13.44 11.60 -0.06
N VAL A 5 12.11 11.71 -0.13
CA VAL A 5 11.20 10.56 -0.21
C VAL A 5 10.32 10.78 -1.43
N GLU A 6 10.33 9.82 -2.34
CA GLU A 6 9.41 9.75 -3.45
C GLU A 6 8.19 8.91 -3.04
N VAL A 7 6.99 9.43 -3.26
CA VAL A 7 5.73 8.78 -2.90
C VAL A 7 4.92 8.56 -4.17
N ILE A 8 4.52 7.31 -4.41
CA ILE A 8 3.73 6.92 -5.58
C ILE A 8 2.37 6.42 -5.09
N ASP A 9 1.29 7.05 -5.57
CA ASP A 9 -0.07 6.54 -5.37
C ASP A 9 -0.39 5.48 -6.43
N THR A 10 -0.93 4.35 -5.98
CA THR A 10 -1.17 3.16 -6.81
C THR A 10 -2.62 2.67 -6.76
N ALA A 11 -3.49 3.35 -6.00
CA ALA A 11 -4.91 3.00 -5.91
C ALA A 11 -5.61 3.18 -7.27
N GLY A 12 -6.45 2.21 -7.65
CA GLY A 12 -7.25 2.28 -8.88
C GLY A 12 -6.45 2.09 -10.19
N GLN A 13 -5.14 1.81 -10.13
CA GLN A 13 -4.30 1.54 -11.30
C GLN A 13 -4.18 0.03 -11.60
N GLU A 14 -5.22 -0.74 -11.31
CA GLU A 14 -5.21 -2.20 -11.39
C GLU A 14 -5.02 -2.73 -12.82
N GLU A 15 -5.37 -1.92 -13.82
CA GLU A 15 -5.22 -2.22 -15.25
C GLU A 15 -3.76 -2.12 -15.73
N TYR A 16 -2.86 -1.49 -14.97
CA TYR A 16 -1.45 -1.31 -15.32
C TYR A 16 -0.52 -2.23 -14.50
N ALA A 17 -0.80 -3.54 -14.53
CA ALA A 17 -0.09 -4.54 -13.74
C ALA A 17 1.44 -4.48 -13.89
N THR A 18 1.96 -4.27 -15.11
CA THR A 18 3.41 -4.21 -15.38
C THR A 18 4.10 -3.03 -14.69
N LEU A 19 3.47 -1.84 -14.71
CA LEU A 19 4.01 -0.64 -14.06
C LEU A 19 3.99 -0.79 -12.54
N ARG A 20 2.90 -1.33 -12.01
CA ARG A 20 2.78 -1.64 -10.59
C ARG A 20 3.89 -2.59 -10.12
N ASP A 21 4.17 -3.64 -10.88
CA ASP A 21 5.23 -4.60 -10.52
C ASP A 21 6.61 -3.96 -10.54
N GLN A 22 6.85 -2.99 -11.42
CA GLN A 22 8.09 -2.21 -11.42
C GLN A 22 8.19 -1.34 -10.17
N TRP A 23 7.15 -0.59 -9.83
CA TRP A 23 7.12 0.23 -8.61
C TRP A 23 7.29 -0.61 -7.34
N VAL A 24 6.73 -1.82 -7.30
CA VAL A 24 6.95 -2.76 -6.20
C VAL A 24 8.38 -3.27 -6.16
N ARG A 25 9.01 -3.57 -7.30
CA ARG A 25 10.42 -3.98 -7.34
C ARG A 25 11.35 -2.88 -6.80
N GLU A 26 11.11 -1.64 -7.20
CA GLU A 26 11.97 -0.49 -6.87
C GLU A 26 11.67 0.11 -5.48
N GLY A 27 10.41 0.06 -5.03
CA GLY A 27 9.96 0.68 -3.78
C GLY A 27 10.70 0.17 -2.54
N GLN A 28 11.11 1.09 -1.67
CA GLN A 28 11.87 0.77 -0.44
C GLN A 28 10.97 0.44 0.76
N GLY A 29 9.73 0.93 0.74
CA GLY A 29 8.72 0.66 1.76
C GLY A 29 7.33 0.87 1.19
N PHE A 30 6.33 0.24 1.81
CA PHE A 30 4.97 0.19 1.31
C PHE A 30 3.99 0.63 2.39
N ILE A 31 3.07 1.52 2.05
CA ILE A 31 1.99 1.95 2.94
C ILE A 31 0.71 1.25 2.52
N LEU A 32 0.17 0.41 3.40
CA LEU A 32 -1.11 -0.28 3.24
C LEU A 32 -2.20 0.54 3.92
N VAL A 33 -3.06 1.18 3.13
CA VAL A 33 -4.09 2.09 3.64
C VAL A 33 -5.46 1.44 3.54
N TYR A 34 -6.22 1.43 4.62
CA TYR A 34 -7.63 1.01 4.64
C TYR A 34 -8.51 2.07 5.27
N SER A 35 -9.82 1.98 5.09
CA SER A 35 -10.80 2.86 5.74
C SER A 35 -11.25 2.23 7.05
N ILE A 36 -11.09 2.92 8.18
CA ILE A 36 -11.53 2.40 9.48
C ILE A 36 -13.05 2.18 9.55
N ALA A 37 -13.81 2.94 8.76
CA ALA A 37 -15.26 2.78 8.63
C ALA A 37 -15.70 1.54 7.80
N SER A 38 -14.76 0.77 7.23
CA SER A 38 -15.10 -0.37 6.37
C SER A 38 -14.12 -1.52 6.51
N ARG A 39 -14.53 -2.57 7.23
CA ARG A 39 -13.74 -3.80 7.45
C ARG A 39 -13.33 -4.49 6.14
N SER A 40 -14.17 -4.45 5.12
CA SER A 40 -13.85 -5.06 3.82
C SER A 40 -12.62 -4.43 3.16
N THR A 41 -12.34 -3.15 3.40
CA THR A 41 -11.11 -2.50 2.90
C THR A 41 -9.86 -2.99 3.61
N PHE A 42 -9.96 -3.33 4.90
CA PHE A 42 -8.87 -3.95 5.66
C PHE A 42 -8.60 -5.37 5.17
N ASP A 43 -9.65 -6.18 5.00
CA ASP A 43 -9.50 -7.57 4.59
C ASP A 43 -8.84 -7.69 3.20
N ARG A 44 -9.07 -6.72 2.30
CA ARG A 44 -8.40 -6.62 0.98
C ARG A 44 -6.88 -6.38 1.07
N LEU A 45 -6.38 -5.81 2.16
CA LEU A 45 -4.94 -5.50 2.29
C LEU A 45 -4.06 -6.75 2.22
N GLU A 46 -4.57 -7.91 2.68
CA GLU A 46 -3.80 -9.15 2.63
C GLU A 46 -3.54 -9.58 1.18
N VAL A 47 -4.50 -9.38 0.28
CA VAL A 47 -4.33 -9.67 -1.16
C VAL A 47 -3.21 -8.80 -1.75
N PHE A 48 -3.21 -7.51 -1.43
CA PHE A 48 -2.16 -6.59 -1.88
C PHE A 48 -0.80 -6.94 -1.29
N ARG A 49 -0.73 -7.23 0.01
CA ARG A 49 0.51 -7.61 0.71
C ARG A 49 1.13 -8.87 0.11
N GLN A 50 0.31 -9.89 -0.18
CA GLN A 50 0.77 -11.13 -0.80
C GLN A 50 1.24 -10.92 -2.24
N SER A 51 0.52 -10.11 -3.02
CA SER A 51 0.95 -9.74 -4.38
C SER A 51 2.31 -9.03 -4.36
N MET A 52 2.50 -8.05 -3.47
CA MET A 52 3.76 -7.33 -3.34
C MET A 52 4.91 -8.23 -2.89
N ARG A 53 4.67 -9.16 -1.95
CA ARG A 53 5.67 -10.15 -1.51
C ARG A 53 6.12 -11.11 -2.62
N ARG A 54 5.27 -11.40 -3.60
CA ARG A 54 5.64 -12.23 -4.76
C ARG A 54 6.58 -11.50 -5.72
N VAL A 55 6.42 -10.18 -5.82
CA VAL A 55 7.17 -9.34 -6.76
C VAL A 55 8.47 -8.80 -6.13
N LYS A 56 8.42 -8.39 -4.86
CA LYS A 56 9.57 -7.83 -4.13
C LYS A 56 10.56 -8.94 -3.78
N ARG A 57 11.85 -8.70 -4.08
CA ARG A 57 12.95 -9.53 -3.57
C ARG A 57 13.32 -9.07 -2.15
N GLY A 58 13.46 -10.01 -1.21
CA GLY A 58 13.78 -9.73 0.19
C GLY A 58 12.53 -9.56 1.06
N ASP A 59 12.70 -8.99 2.26
CA ASP A 59 11.59 -8.74 3.19
C ASP A 59 11.16 -7.26 3.15
N PRO A 60 10.07 -6.91 2.45
CA PRO A 60 9.59 -5.54 2.37
C PRO A 60 9.09 -5.00 3.71
N ILE A 61 9.38 -3.73 3.96
CA ILE A 61 8.82 -2.98 5.09
C ILE A 61 7.40 -2.53 4.71
N PHE A 62 6.43 -2.91 5.53
CA PHE A 62 5.05 -2.47 5.41
C PHE A 62 4.65 -1.57 6.59
N MET A 63 4.01 -0.45 6.29
CA MET A 63 3.33 0.39 7.26
C MET A 63 1.82 0.26 7.05
N LEU A 64 1.08 -0.09 8.09
CA LEU A 64 -0.37 -0.15 8.06
C LEU A 64 -0.95 1.19 8.51
N VAL A 65 -1.88 1.75 7.73
CA VAL A 65 -2.55 3.03 8.04
C VAL A 65 -4.06 2.86 7.96
N GLY A 66 -4.73 3.12 9.08
CA GLY A 66 -6.19 3.27 9.12
C GLY A 66 -6.56 4.72 8.81
N ASN A 67 -7.18 4.95 7.67
CA ASN A 67 -7.63 6.26 7.20
C ASN A 67 -9.13 6.47 7.52
N LYS A 68 -9.60 7.71 7.34
CA LYS A 68 -10.97 8.17 7.63
C LYS A 68 -11.32 8.21 9.12
N CYS A 69 -10.38 8.72 9.93
CA CYS A 69 -10.56 8.82 11.39
C CYS A 69 -11.65 9.82 11.80
N GLU A 70 -12.03 10.74 10.92
CA GLU A 70 -13.14 11.66 11.09
C GLU A 70 -14.49 10.94 11.22
N SER A 71 -14.69 9.78 10.57
CA SER A 71 -15.95 9.04 10.58
C SER A 71 -16.27 8.31 11.90
N THR A 72 -15.39 8.40 12.91
CA THR A 72 -15.65 7.85 14.25
C THR A 72 -16.36 8.85 15.17
N TYR A 73 -16.49 10.12 14.73
CA TYR A 73 -17.09 11.19 15.52
C TYR A 73 -18.55 11.51 15.13
N GLU A 74 -19.19 10.67 14.33
CA GLU A 74 -20.65 10.65 14.10
C GLU A 74 -21.30 9.48 14.85
#